data_AF-A0A452USK1-F1
#
_entry.id   AF-A0A452USK1-F1
#
_cell.length_a   1.000
_cell.length_b   1.000
_cell.length_c   1.000
_cell.angle_alpha   90.00
_cell.angle_beta   90.00
_cell.angle_gamma   90.00
#
_symmetry.space_group_name_H-M   'P 1'
#
loop_
_entity.id
_entity.type
_entity.pdbx_description
1 polymer ?
#
loop_
_entity_poly.entity_id
_entity_poly.type
_entity_poly.pdbx_seq_one_letter_code
_entity_poly.pdbx_strand_id
1 'polypeptide(L)'
;MNPPGPGSSLPQSFLLKCFEQMRKVQADGTALQERLCATYKLCHPEELVLLGHALGIPQPPLSSCSSQALQLTGCLRQLHGGLFLYQGLLQALAGISPELAPTLDTLQLDISDFAVNIWQQMEELGVAPAVPPTQGTMPTFTSSFQRRAGGVLVTSDLQSFLELAYRALRSFAKP
;
A
#
# COMPACT_ATOMS: atom_id res chain seq x y z
N MET A 1 3.80 -29.18 -17.11
CA MET A 1 3.26 -28.33 -16.03
C MET A 1 2.03 -27.64 -16.58
N ASN A 2 0.83 -27.99 -16.11
CA ASN A 2 -0.39 -27.31 -16.54
C ASN A 2 -0.44 -25.92 -15.88
N PRO A 3 -0.88 -24.87 -16.60
CA PRO A 3 -1.12 -23.57 -15.98
C PRO A 3 -2.24 -23.71 -14.93
N PRO A 4 -2.16 -23.00 -13.79
CA PRO A 4 -3.24 -22.98 -12.82
C PRO A 4 -4.50 -22.43 -13.51
N GLY A 5 -5.56 -23.25 -13.52
CA GLY A 5 -6.80 -22.95 -14.21
C GLY A 5 -7.56 -21.76 -13.61
N PRO A 6 -8.54 -21.21 -14.34
CA PRO A 6 -9.39 -20.12 -13.87
C PRO A 6 -10.30 -20.63 -12.73
N GLY A 7 -9.80 -20.53 -11.51
CA GLY A 7 -10.49 -21.06 -10.31
C GLY A 7 -9.59 -21.29 -9.10
N SER A 8 -8.39 -20.70 -9.06
CA SER A 8 -7.56 -20.75 -7.85
C SER A 8 -8.14 -19.82 -6.80
N SER A 9 -8.65 -20.44 -5.74
CA SER A 9 -9.08 -19.77 -4.52
C SER A 9 -7.90 -19.72 -3.54
N LEU A 10 -7.89 -18.70 -2.69
CA LEU A 10 -6.87 -18.54 -1.66
C LEU A 10 -7.22 -19.35 -0.40
N PRO A 11 -6.21 -19.80 0.37
CA PRO A 11 -6.45 -20.39 1.68
C PRO A 11 -7.18 -19.40 2.61
N GLN A 12 -8.17 -19.88 3.33
CA GLN A 12 -8.97 -19.03 4.23
C GLN A 12 -8.10 -18.40 5.34
N SER A 13 -7.13 -19.15 5.87
CA SER A 13 -6.16 -18.65 6.86
C SER A 13 -5.34 -17.48 6.33
N PHE A 14 -4.90 -17.55 5.07
CA PHE A 14 -4.18 -16.47 4.40
C PHE A 14 -5.07 -15.22 4.25
N LEU A 15 -6.32 -15.40 3.79
CA LEU A 15 -7.26 -14.29 3.62
C LEU A 15 -7.57 -13.58 4.95
N LEU A 16 -7.83 -14.34 6.01
CA LEU A 16 -8.07 -13.77 7.34
C LEU A 16 -6.86 -12.97 7.83
N LYS A 17 -5.64 -13.49 7.65
CA LYS A 17 -4.41 -12.78 7.99
C LYS A 17 -4.24 -11.51 7.17
N CYS A 18 -4.52 -11.55 5.86
CA CYS A 18 -4.48 -10.37 5.00
C CYS A 18 -5.46 -9.29 5.46
N PHE A 19 -6.71 -9.67 5.77
CA PHE A 19 -7.71 -8.71 6.21
C PHE A 19 -7.36 -8.06 7.55
N GLU A 20 -6.78 -8.82 8.48
CA GLU A 20 -6.30 -8.27 9.74
C GLU A 20 -5.11 -7.33 9.55
N GLN A 21 -4.15 -7.70 8.70
CA GLN A 21 -3.00 -6.83 8.37
C GLN A 21 -3.45 -5.55 7.67
N MET A 22 -4.40 -5.62 6.72
CA MET A 22 -4.98 -4.42 6.11
C MET A 22 -5.63 -3.53 7.15
N ARG A 23 -6.48 -4.10 8.04
CA ARG A 23 -7.14 -3.33 9.10
C ARG A 23 -6.13 -2.61 9.99
N LYS A 24 -5.00 -3.26 10.31
CA LYS A 24 -3.92 -2.67 11.10
C LYS A 24 -3.29 -1.48 10.36
N VAL A 25 -2.83 -1.69 9.13
CA VAL A 25 -2.24 -0.63 8.28
C VAL A 25 -3.22 0.54 8.07
N GLN A 26 -4.51 0.26 7.88
CA GLN A 26 -5.52 1.31 7.75
C GLN A 26 -5.66 2.13 9.04
N ALA A 27 -5.65 1.48 10.21
CA ALA A 27 -5.70 2.15 11.50
C ALA A 27 -4.47 3.03 11.73
N ASP A 28 -3.27 2.53 11.42
CA ASP A 28 -2.02 3.29 11.57
C ASP A 28 -1.97 4.48 10.59
N GLY A 29 -2.42 4.27 9.35
CA GLY A 29 -2.55 5.33 8.35
C GLY A 29 -3.52 6.43 8.79
N THR A 30 -4.65 6.04 9.39
CA THR A 30 -5.64 6.98 9.95
C THR A 30 -5.03 7.77 11.11
N ALA A 31 -4.35 7.09 12.04
CA ALA A 31 -3.68 7.74 13.16
C ALA A 31 -2.61 8.74 12.69
N LEU A 32 -1.89 8.44 11.60
CA LEU A 32 -0.92 9.36 11.00
C LEU A 32 -1.62 10.59 10.41
N GLN A 33 -2.72 10.41 9.68
CA GLN A 33 -3.52 11.50 9.11
C GLN A 33 -4.10 12.41 10.20
N GLU A 34 -4.67 11.83 11.26
CA GLU A 34 -5.22 12.58 12.39
C GLU A 34 -4.16 13.45 13.05
N ARG A 35 -2.95 12.93 13.26
CA ARG A 35 -1.84 13.70 13.84
C ARG A 35 -1.34 14.80 12.89
N LEU A 36 -1.22 14.52 11.59
CA LEU A 36 -0.86 15.53 10.58
C LEU A 36 -1.88 16.68 10.55
N CYS A 37 -3.17 16.36 10.61
CA CYS A 37 -4.25 17.34 10.69
C CYS A 37 -4.22 18.12 12.01
N ALA A 38 -4.11 17.45 13.16
CA ALA A 38 -4.10 18.08 14.47
C ALA A 38 -2.94 19.07 14.63
N THR A 39 -1.72 18.64 14.27
CA THR A 39 -0.48 19.38 14.48
C THR A 39 -0.21 20.41 13.39
N TYR A 40 -0.52 20.12 12.12
CA TYR A 40 -0.12 20.95 10.97
C TYR A 40 -1.28 21.50 10.15
N LYS A 41 -2.53 21.20 10.52
CA LYS A 41 -3.75 21.65 9.83
C LYS A 41 -3.83 21.18 8.37
N LEU A 42 -3.14 20.09 8.03
CA LEU A 42 -3.25 19.42 6.73
C LEU A 42 -4.26 18.29 6.85
N CYS A 43 -5.54 18.60 6.62
CA CYS A 43 -6.66 17.69 6.87
C CYS A 43 -7.37 17.21 5.60
N HIS A 44 -7.05 17.81 4.45
CA HIS A 44 -7.78 17.64 3.20
C HIS A 44 -6.81 17.18 2.09
N PRO A 45 -6.67 15.85 1.86
CA PRO A 45 -5.83 15.32 0.79
C PRO A 45 -6.19 15.90 -0.60
N GLU A 46 -7.46 16.17 -0.84
CA GLU A 46 -8.02 16.74 -2.07
C GLU A 46 -7.43 18.12 -2.41
N GLU A 47 -7.06 18.92 -1.41
CA GLU A 47 -6.44 20.23 -1.59
C GLU A 47 -4.96 20.11 -2.01
N LEU A 48 -4.35 18.93 -1.83
CA LEU A 48 -2.93 18.68 -2.04
C LEU A 48 -2.64 17.91 -3.33
N VAL A 49 -3.66 17.52 -4.10
CA VAL A 49 -3.51 16.67 -5.30
C VAL A 49 -2.55 17.26 -6.34
N LEU A 50 -2.61 18.58 -6.57
CA LEU A 50 -1.71 19.27 -7.50
C LEU A 50 -0.25 19.24 -7.03
N LEU A 51 -0.05 19.36 -5.71
CA LEU A 51 1.28 19.21 -5.12
C LEU A 51 1.78 17.78 -5.28
N GLY A 52 0.93 16.77 -5.05
CA GLY A 52 1.27 15.36 -5.29
C GLY A 52 1.75 15.09 -6.71
N HIS A 53 1.04 15.65 -7.70
CA HIS A 53 1.44 15.60 -9.11
C HIS A 53 2.79 16.28 -9.35
N ALA A 54 3.00 17.49 -8.81
CA ALA A 54 4.25 18.22 -8.95
C ALA A 54 5.45 17.51 -8.30
N LEU A 55 5.21 16.79 -7.20
CA LEU A 55 6.21 15.96 -6.51
C LEU A 55 6.45 14.62 -7.22
N GLY A 56 5.64 14.27 -8.22
CA GLY A 56 5.76 13.02 -8.96
C GLY A 56 5.53 11.80 -8.08
N ILE A 57 4.62 11.87 -7.10
CA ILE A 57 4.34 10.74 -6.20
C ILE A 57 3.75 9.58 -7.03
N PRO A 58 4.47 8.45 -7.17
CA PRO A 58 4.01 7.32 -7.96
C PRO A 58 2.79 6.64 -7.32
N GLN A 59 1.88 6.16 -8.16
CA GLN A 59 0.70 5.37 -7.74
C GLN A 59 0.86 3.91 -8.20
N PRO A 60 0.58 2.92 -7.35
CA PRO A 60 0.70 1.53 -7.74
C PRO A 60 -0.48 1.09 -8.63
N PRO A 61 -0.24 0.34 -9.71
CA PRO A 61 -1.31 -0.19 -10.54
C PRO A 61 -2.02 -1.35 -9.83
N LEU A 62 -3.36 -1.35 -9.84
CA LEU A 62 -4.22 -2.44 -9.37
C LEU A 62 -5.15 -2.98 -10.48
N SER A 63 -4.76 -2.86 -11.75
CA SER A 63 -5.60 -3.25 -12.89
C SER A 63 -6.02 -4.73 -12.85
N SER A 64 -5.13 -5.63 -12.44
CA SER A 64 -5.39 -7.07 -12.29
C SER A 64 -6.20 -7.43 -11.04
N CYS A 65 -6.45 -6.46 -10.15
CA CYS A 65 -7.33 -6.60 -8.99
C CYS A 65 -8.74 -6.03 -9.24
N SER A 66 -8.96 -5.38 -10.39
CA SER A 66 -10.28 -4.86 -10.74
C SER A 66 -11.25 -5.99 -11.10
N SER A 67 -12.54 -5.81 -10.83
CA SER A 67 -13.57 -6.81 -11.18
C SER A 67 -13.63 -7.14 -12.68
N GLN A 68 -13.19 -6.22 -13.54
CA GLN A 68 -13.21 -6.37 -15.00
C GLN A 68 -12.03 -7.20 -15.53
N ALA A 69 -10.89 -7.22 -14.82
CA ALA A 69 -9.66 -7.89 -15.24
C ALA A 69 -9.04 -8.73 -14.11
N LEU A 70 -9.90 -9.27 -13.25
CA LEU A 70 -9.50 -9.96 -12.03
C LEU A 70 -8.68 -11.21 -12.35
N GLN A 71 -7.41 -11.20 -11.92
CA GLN A 71 -6.49 -12.31 -12.11
C GLN A 71 -5.70 -12.55 -10.83
N LEU A 72 -5.85 -13.72 -10.20
CA LEU A 72 -5.23 -14.01 -8.89
C LEU A 72 -3.74 -13.66 -8.84
N THR A 73 -2.96 -14.24 -9.75
CA THR A 73 -1.49 -14.09 -9.75
C THR A 73 -1.05 -12.67 -10.11
N GLY A 74 -1.77 -12.02 -11.03
CA GLY A 74 -1.54 -10.61 -11.38
C GLY A 74 -1.87 -9.68 -10.23
N CYS A 75 -2.98 -9.93 -9.53
CA CYS A 75 -3.42 -9.14 -8.40
C CYS A 75 -2.46 -9.26 -7.20
N LEU A 76 -2.04 -10.48 -6.83
CA LEU A 76 -1.05 -10.66 -5.76
C LEU A 76 0.28 -9.96 -6.09
N ARG A 77 0.73 -10.05 -7.35
CA ARG A 77 1.93 -9.34 -7.82
C ARG A 77 1.79 -7.82 -7.70
N GLN A 78 0.66 -7.27 -8.13
CA GLN A 78 0.38 -5.83 -8.04
C GLN A 78 0.22 -5.37 -6.59
N LEU A 79 -0.42 -6.16 -5.74
CA LEU A 79 -0.56 -5.90 -4.31
C LEU A 79 0.81 -5.86 -3.63
N HIS A 80 1.66 -6.86 -3.85
CA HIS A 80 3.03 -6.88 -3.33
C HIS A 80 3.84 -5.68 -3.83
N GLY A 81 3.80 -5.40 -5.14
CA GLY A 81 4.48 -4.25 -5.74
C GLY A 81 4.01 -2.91 -5.17
N GLY A 82 2.71 -2.78 -4.90
CA GLY A 82 2.15 -1.58 -4.28
C GLY A 82 2.55 -1.42 -2.82
N LEU A 83 2.56 -2.49 -2.03
CA LEU A 83 3.05 -2.44 -0.65
C LEU A 83 4.52 -2.01 -0.59
N PHE A 84 5.36 -2.55 -1.48
CA PHE A 84 6.77 -2.15 -1.59
C PHE A 84 6.93 -0.69 -2.00
N LEU A 85 6.08 -0.19 -2.91
CA LEU A 85 6.05 1.22 -3.29
C LEU A 85 5.73 2.12 -2.10
N TYR A 86 4.66 1.81 -1.36
CA TYR A 86 4.27 2.57 -0.17
C TYR A 86 5.35 2.54 0.91
N GLN A 87 6.03 1.42 1.11
CA GLN A 87 7.18 1.35 2.01
C GLN A 87 8.28 2.34 1.60
N GLY A 88 8.63 2.41 0.31
CA GLY A 88 9.59 3.39 -0.20
C GLY A 88 9.14 4.84 -0.02
N LEU A 89 7.86 5.13 -0.26
CA LEU A 89 7.28 6.46 -0.05
C LEU A 89 7.33 6.87 1.42
N LEU A 90 6.93 5.99 2.33
CA LEU A 90 7.00 6.24 3.77
C LEU A 90 8.43 6.40 4.26
N GLN A 91 9.40 5.69 3.67
CA GLN A 91 10.81 5.87 3.99
C GLN A 91 11.33 7.24 3.52
N ALA A 92 10.91 7.71 2.34
CA ALA A 92 11.24 9.05 1.84
C ALA A 92 10.64 10.17 2.71
N LEU A 93 9.56 9.87 3.44
CA LEU A 93 8.98 10.77 4.43
C LEU A 93 9.74 10.82 5.75
N ALA A 94 10.79 10.01 5.96
CA ALA A 94 11.59 10.05 7.18
C ALA A 94 11.99 11.50 7.54
N GLY A 95 11.80 11.85 8.82
CA GLY A 95 11.99 13.22 9.30
C GLY A 95 10.85 14.19 8.95
N ILE A 96 9.59 13.72 8.83
CA ILE A 96 8.40 14.61 8.83
C ILE A 96 8.44 15.50 10.07
N SER A 97 8.53 14.86 11.23
CA SER A 97 8.77 15.49 12.54
C SER A 97 9.06 14.42 13.60
N PRO A 98 9.71 14.78 14.72
CA PRO A 98 9.94 13.85 15.83
C PRO A 98 8.65 13.31 16.44
N GLU A 99 7.58 14.11 16.46
CA GLU A 99 6.29 13.73 17.07
C GLU A 99 5.53 12.69 16.25
N LEU A 100 5.80 12.62 14.94
CA LEU A 100 5.17 11.67 14.02
C LEU A 100 6.00 10.41 13.78
N ALA A 101 7.29 10.42 14.13
CA ALA A 101 8.19 9.30 13.86
C ALA A 101 7.67 7.95 14.37
N PRO A 102 7.20 7.81 15.63
CA PRO A 102 6.72 6.50 16.11
C PRO A 102 5.52 5.97 15.34
N THR A 103 4.60 6.85 14.91
CA THR A 103 3.43 6.48 14.11
C THR A 103 3.84 6.07 12.70
N LEU A 104 4.80 6.77 12.10
CA LEU A 104 5.36 6.42 10.79
C LEU A 104 6.10 5.08 10.86
N ASP A 105 6.91 4.84 11.89
CA ASP A 105 7.66 3.60 12.08
C ASP A 105 6.73 2.40 12.25
N THR A 106 5.63 2.56 13.01
CA THR A 106 4.61 1.51 13.17
C THR A 106 3.94 1.18 11.84
N LEU A 107 3.52 2.21 11.08
CA LEU A 107 2.91 2.02 9.77
C LEU A 107 3.87 1.32 8.78
N GLN A 108 5.15 1.70 8.78
CA GLN A 108 6.17 1.06 7.94
C GLN A 108 6.36 -0.42 8.30
N LEU A 109 6.41 -0.75 9.58
CA LEU A 109 6.53 -2.12 10.06
C LEU A 109 5.33 -2.96 9.59
N ASP A 110 4.12 -2.43 9.75
CA ASP A 110 2.91 -3.18 9.41
C ASP A 110 2.71 -3.38 7.91
N ILE A 111 3.14 -2.42 7.08
CA ILE A 111 3.21 -2.62 5.62
C ILE A 111 4.26 -3.67 5.26
N SER A 112 5.41 -3.67 5.93
CA SER A 112 6.49 -4.64 5.68
C SER A 112 6.02 -6.06 6.01
N ASP A 113 5.40 -6.25 7.18
CA ASP A 113 4.84 -7.53 7.60
C ASP A 113 3.73 -8.00 6.65
N PHE A 114 2.92 -7.07 6.14
CA PHE A 114 1.91 -7.41 5.14
C PHE A 114 2.53 -7.83 3.80
N ALA A 115 3.55 -7.09 3.33
CA ALA A 115 4.26 -7.43 2.09
C ALA A 115 4.91 -8.81 2.18
N VAL A 116 5.55 -9.15 3.30
CA VAL A 116 6.13 -10.48 3.56
C VAL A 116 5.06 -11.58 3.51
N ASN A 117 3.88 -11.33 4.08
CA ASN A 117 2.79 -12.30 4.03
C ASN A 117 2.30 -12.55 2.60
N ILE A 118 2.13 -11.50 1.79
CA ILE A 118 1.76 -11.64 0.37
C ILE A 118 2.85 -12.38 -0.41
N TRP A 119 4.12 -12.05 -0.15
CA TRP A 119 5.28 -12.69 -0.76
C TRP A 119 5.30 -14.20 -0.52
N GLN A 120 5.14 -14.63 0.73
CA GLN A 120 5.10 -16.06 1.09
C GLN A 120 4.00 -16.80 0.32
N GLN A 121 2.80 -16.20 0.20
CA GLN A 121 1.72 -16.81 -0.56
C GLN A 121 2.02 -16.87 -2.07
N MET A 122 2.72 -15.87 -2.61
CA MET A 122 3.17 -15.89 -4.00
C MET A 122 4.20 -17.00 -4.24
N GLU A 123 5.13 -17.22 -3.32
CA GLU A 123 6.11 -18.33 -3.39
C GLU A 123 5.41 -19.69 -3.40
N GLU A 124 4.44 -19.91 -2.51
CA GLU A 124 3.63 -21.14 -2.48
C GLU A 124 2.89 -21.40 -3.80
N LEU A 125 2.47 -20.35 -4.49
CA LEU A 125 1.77 -20.42 -5.77
C LEU A 125 2.73 -20.49 -6.97
N GLY A 126 4.05 -20.48 -6.75
CA GLY A 126 5.06 -20.46 -7.82
C GLY A 126 5.06 -19.16 -8.63
N VAL A 127 4.63 -18.05 -8.02
CA VAL A 127 4.52 -16.73 -8.67
C VAL A 127 5.77 -15.91 -8.38
N ALA A 128 6.51 -15.57 -9.43
CA ALA A 128 7.62 -14.64 -9.31
C ALA A 128 7.15 -13.23 -8.86
N PRO A 129 7.98 -12.53 -8.05
CA PRO A 129 7.69 -11.17 -7.58
C PRO A 129 7.40 -10.24 -8.75
N ALA A 130 6.70 -9.15 -8.45
CA ALA A 130 6.81 -7.99 -9.34
C ALA A 130 8.29 -7.61 -9.40
N VAL A 131 8.84 -7.43 -10.60
CA VAL A 131 10.11 -6.70 -10.72
C VAL A 131 9.90 -5.39 -9.94
N PRO A 132 10.74 -5.08 -8.95
CA PRO A 132 10.62 -3.83 -8.22
C PRO A 132 10.50 -2.72 -9.27
N PRO A 133 9.59 -1.74 -9.11
CA PRO A 133 9.50 -0.64 -10.06
C PRO A 133 10.91 -0.10 -10.27
N THR A 134 11.35 0.00 -11.53
CA THR A 134 12.71 0.33 -11.95
C THR A 134 13.14 1.65 -11.32
N GLN A 135 13.68 1.62 -10.09
CA GLN A 135 13.82 2.76 -9.16
C GLN A 135 13.28 4.08 -9.73
N GLY A 136 11.96 4.13 -9.96
CA GLY A 136 11.33 5.33 -10.47
C GLY A 136 11.54 6.34 -9.38
N THR A 137 12.25 7.43 -9.69
CA THR A 137 12.89 8.32 -8.74
C THR A 137 11.96 8.59 -7.57
N MET A 138 12.24 7.99 -6.41
CA MET A 138 11.42 8.22 -5.22
C MET A 138 11.33 9.73 -5.00
N PRO A 139 10.15 10.26 -4.66
CA PRO A 139 9.97 11.70 -4.54
C PRO A 139 10.98 12.24 -3.52
N THR A 140 11.73 13.25 -3.92
CA THR A 140 12.62 13.95 -3.00
C THR A 140 11.84 15.09 -2.37
N PHE A 141 11.42 14.91 -1.12
CA PHE A 141 10.79 15.98 -0.35
C PHE A 141 11.85 16.96 0.14
N THR A 142 11.91 18.14 -0.48
CA THR A 142 12.95 19.16 -0.25
C THR A 142 12.63 20.10 0.91
N SER A 143 11.41 20.04 1.46
CA SER A 143 10.99 20.85 2.61
C SER A 143 10.17 20.07 3.62
N SER A 144 10.09 20.59 4.84
CA SER A 144 9.23 20.03 5.90
C SER A 144 7.75 20.05 5.50
N PHE A 145 7.30 21.12 4.82
CA PHE A 145 5.94 21.18 4.27
C PHE A 145 5.69 20.06 3.26
N GLN A 146 6.59 19.86 2.30
CA GLN A 146 6.47 18.77 1.33
C GLN A 146 6.42 17.39 1.98
N ARG A 147 7.23 17.13 3.03
CA ARG A 147 7.13 15.87 3.79
C ARG A 147 5.77 15.73 4.47
N ARG A 148 5.25 16.79 5.10
CA ARG A 148 3.95 16.71 5.79
C ARG A 148 2.80 16.50 4.81
N ALA A 149 2.76 17.28 3.73
CA ALA A 149 1.76 17.16 2.68
C ALA A 149 1.88 15.82 1.93
N GLY A 150 3.11 15.38 1.66
CA GLY A 150 3.40 14.04 1.14
C GLY A 150 2.87 12.95 2.07
N GLY A 151 3.04 13.10 3.39
CA GLY A 151 2.46 12.18 4.37
C GLY A 151 0.94 12.08 4.28
N VAL A 152 0.24 13.20 4.10
CA VAL A 152 -1.23 13.21 3.92
C VAL A 152 -1.64 12.49 2.63
N LEU A 153 -0.95 12.79 1.51
CA LEU A 153 -1.24 12.17 0.22
C LEU A 153 -0.97 10.67 0.22
N VAL A 154 0.25 10.27 0.62
CA VAL A 154 0.69 8.86 0.64
C VAL A 154 -0.22 8.01 1.52
N THR A 155 -0.65 8.52 2.69
CA THR A 155 -1.59 7.80 3.55
C THR A 155 -2.98 7.72 2.94
N SER A 156 -3.48 8.79 2.31
CA SER A 156 -4.79 8.79 1.64
C SER A 156 -4.85 7.80 0.49
N ASP A 157 -3.80 7.77 -0.33
CA ASP A 157 -3.68 6.86 -1.46
C ASP A 157 -3.55 5.40 -0.97
N LEU A 158 -2.81 5.18 0.12
CA LEU A 158 -2.71 3.87 0.77
C LEU A 158 -4.06 3.34 1.23
N GLN A 159 -4.92 4.18 1.84
CA GLN A 159 -6.28 3.76 2.22
C GLN A 159 -7.07 3.27 1.00
N SER A 160 -7.07 4.07 -0.07
CA SER A 160 -7.77 3.75 -1.32
C SER A 160 -7.24 2.45 -1.95
N PHE A 161 -5.92 2.26 -1.92
CA PHE A 161 -5.27 1.04 -2.38
C PHE A 161 -5.70 -0.20 -1.59
N LEU A 162 -5.73 -0.11 -0.25
CA LEU A 162 -6.12 -1.23 0.62
C LEU A 162 -7.60 -1.58 0.48
N GLU A 163 -8.48 -0.60 0.28
CA GLU A 163 -9.90 -0.85 0.01
C GLU A 163 -10.11 -1.66 -1.28
N LEU A 164 -9.39 -1.30 -2.36
CA LEU A 164 -9.45 -2.04 -3.62
C LEU A 164 -8.87 -3.45 -3.46
N ALA A 165 -7.73 -3.58 -2.77
CA ALA A 165 -7.10 -4.86 -2.47
C ALA A 165 -8.02 -5.77 -1.65
N TYR A 166 -8.71 -5.22 -0.65
CA TYR A 166 -9.67 -5.95 0.17
C TYR A 166 -10.80 -6.56 -0.68
N ARG A 167 -11.40 -5.76 -1.57
CA ARG A 167 -12.48 -6.22 -2.47
C ARG A 167 -11.98 -7.33 -3.39
N ALA A 168 -10.77 -7.21 -3.91
CA ALA A 168 -10.15 -8.22 -4.77
C ALA A 168 -9.87 -9.52 -4.00
N LEU A 169 -9.22 -9.45 -2.82
CA LEU A 169 -8.95 -10.66 -2.03
C LEU A 169 -10.22 -11.38 -1.59
N ARG A 170 -11.28 -10.64 -1.27
CA ARG A 170 -12.59 -11.23 -0.94
C ARG A 170 -13.16 -12.04 -2.09
N SER A 171 -12.93 -11.65 -3.34
CA SER A 171 -13.40 -12.39 -4.51
C SER A 171 -12.65 -13.71 -4.77
N PHE A 172 -11.49 -13.90 -4.13
CA PHE A 172 -10.72 -15.15 -4.19
C PHE A 172 -10.99 -16.10 -3.01
N ALA A 173 -11.92 -15.77 -2.13
CA ALA A 173 -12.36 -16.68 -1.07
C ALA A 173 -13.01 -17.93 -1.67
N LYS A 174 -12.76 -19.09 -1.05
CA LYS A 174 -13.52 -20.31 -1.35
C LYS A 174 -15.00 -20.10 -0.98
N PRO A 175 -15.95 -20.57 -1.80
CA PRO A 175 -17.33 -20.71 -1.34
C PRO A 175 -17.44 -21.70 -0.19
#